data_AF-A0A3Q0EDR0-F1
#
_entry.id   AF-A0A3Q0EDR0-F1
#
_cell.length_a   1.000
_cell.length_b   1.000
_cell.length_c   1.000
_cell.angle_alpha   90.00
_cell.angle_beta   90.00
_cell.angle_gamma   90.00
#
_symmetry.space_group_name_H-M   'P 1'
#
loop_
_entity.id
_entity.type
_entity.pdbx_description
1 polymer ?
#
loop_
_entity_poly.entity_id
_entity_poly.type
_entity_poly.pdbx_seq_one_letter_code
_entity_poly.pdbx_strand_id
1 'polypeptide(L)'
;MQSSGSWGLRCLRCERSGHCQVEECAPGQDRCRTTTLRIWEEGDELKVLERGCAYPEKNNNRTMSYRSGLQIITLTEAVCGSDLCNQPDS
;
A
#
# COMPACT_ATOMS: atom_id res chain seq x y z
N MET A 1 -23.75 11.96 27.31
CA MET A 1 -23.15 10.69 26.86
C MET A 1 -21.84 11.04 26.15
N GLN A 2 -20.74 10.48 26.64
CA GLN A 2 -19.36 10.81 26.23
C GLN A 2 -19.09 10.29 24.81
N SER A 3 -18.59 11.14 23.90
CA SER A 3 -18.02 10.69 22.63
C SER A 3 -16.60 10.21 22.89
N SER A 4 -16.39 8.89 22.94
CA SER A 4 -15.06 8.30 22.83
C SER A 4 -14.44 8.76 21.51
N GLY A 5 -13.31 9.46 21.59
CA GLY A 5 -12.60 9.96 20.41
C GLY A 5 -12.18 8.79 19.52
N SER A 6 -12.87 8.60 18.41
CA SER A 6 -12.42 7.73 17.32
C SER A 6 -11.22 8.41 16.67
N TRP A 7 -10.00 8.16 17.17
CA TRP A 7 -8.80 8.53 16.41
C TRP A 7 -8.86 7.82 15.06
N GLY A 8 -8.56 8.54 13.97
CA GLY A 8 -8.55 7.96 12.63
C GLY A 8 -7.57 6.80 12.54
N LEU A 9 -7.84 5.83 11.64
CA LEU A 9 -6.87 4.78 11.32
C LEU A 9 -5.54 5.43 10.92
N ARG A 10 -4.40 4.96 11.44
CA ARG A 10 -3.09 5.43 10.97
C ARG A 10 -2.45 4.38 10.09
N CYS A 11 -1.79 4.84 9.03
CA CYS A 11 -1.07 4.00 8.09
C CYS A 11 0.34 4.55 7.88
N LEU A 12 1.26 3.68 7.48
CA LEU A 12 2.54 4.13 6.96
C LEU A 12 2.31 4.67 5.53
N ARG A 13 2.69 5.92 5.28
CA ARG A 13 2.73 6.52 3.95
C ARG A 13 4.17 6.51 3.46
N CYS A 14 4.42 5.81 2.36
CA CYS A 14 5.72 5.77 1.71
C CYS A 14 5.57 6.26 0.28
N GLU A 15 6.34 7.28 -0.06
CA GLU A 15 6.44 7.77 -1.44
C GLU A 15 7.45 6.94 -2.24
N ARG A 16 7.36 7.02 -3.57
CA ARG A 16 8.29 6.32 -4.47
C ARG A 16 9.78 6.64 -4.21
N SER A 17 10.06 7.80 -3.62
CA SER A 17 11.40 8.22 -3.19
C SER A 17 11.97 7.39 -2.03
N GLY A 18 11.15 6.56 -1.37
CA GLY A 18 11.52 5.76 -0.22
C GLY A 18 11.34 6.47 1.12
N HIS A 19 10.95 7.74 1.14
CA HIS A 19 10.62 8.43 2.39
C HIS A 19 9.28 7.92 2.94
N CYS A 20 9.29 7.49 4.19
CA CYS A 20 8.13 6.94 4.88
C CYS A 20 7.83 7.72 6.16
N GLN A 21 6.56 8.00 6.41
CA GLN A 21 6.07 8.63 7.64
C GLN A 21 4.70 8.08 8.01
N VAL A 22 4.30 8.27 9.26
CA VAL A 22 2.95 7.93 9.71
C VAL A 22 1.96 8.99 9.22
N GLU A 23 0.84 8.55 8.66
CA GLU A 23 -0.28 9.39 8.21
C GLU A 23 -1.55 8.98 8.95
N GLU A 24 -2.32 9.95 9.42
CA GLU A 24 -3.69 9.72 9.92
C GLU A 24 -4.67 9.76 8.74
N CYS A 25 -5.45 8.71 8.56
CA CYS A 25 -6.34 8.56 7.43
C CYS A 25 -7.56 9.47 7.53
N ALA A 26 -7.96 10.03 6.37
CA ALA A 26 -9.13 10.88 6.28
C ALA A 26 -10.44 10.10 6.58
N PRO A 27 -11.52 10.77 7.00
CA PRO A 27 -12.82 10.13 7.18
C PRO A 27 -13.24 9.32 5.94
N GLY A 28 -13.61 8.05 6.15
CA GLY A 28 -13.96 7.11 5.07
C GLY A 28 -12.80 6.32 4.47
N GLN A 29 -11.54 6.63 4.83
CA GLN A 29 -10.38 5.80 4.53
C GLN A 29 -10.06 4.88 5.71
N ASP A 30 -10.73 3.73 5.75
CA ASP A 30 -10.66 2.75 6.84
C ASP A 30 -9.72 1.57 6.53
N ARG A 31 -8.85 1.71 5.52
CA ARG A 31 -7.84 0.72 5.15
C ARG A 31 -6.46 1.35 4.95
N CYS A 32 -5.42 0.57 5.19
CA CYS A 32 -4.08 0.84 4.68
C CYS A 32 -3.87 0.03 3.39
N ARG A 33 -3.04 0.57 2.49
CA ARG A 33 -2.57 -0.12 1.28
C ARG A 33 -1.05 -0.23 1.24
N THR A 34 -0.60 -1.26 0.54
CA THR A 34 0.77 -1.43 0.06
C THR A 34 0.70 -1.80 -1.42
N THR A 35 1.21 -0.93 -2.29
CA THR A 35 1.29 -1.16 -3.73
C THR A 35 2.75 -1.46 -4.09
N THR A 36 3.00 -2.60 -4.72
CA THR A 36 4.32 -3.02 -5.20
C THR A 36 4.29 -3.14 -6.71
N LEU A 37 5.20 -2.46 -7.39
CA LEU A 37 5.48 -2.63 -8.81
C LEU A 37 6.82 -3.37 -8.93
N ARG A 38 6.83 -4.49 -9.64
CA ARG A 38 8.03 -5.24 -10.01
C ARG A 38 8.16 -5.25 -11.52
N ILE A 39 9.33 -4.86 -12.02
CA ILE A 39 9.68 -4.94 -13.44
C ILE A 39 10.88 -5.87 -13.54
N TRP A 40 10.72 -6.95 -14.29
CA TRP A 40 11.77 -7.93 -14.54
C TRP A 40 12.22 -7.83 -15.99
N GLU A 41 13.52 -7.72 -16.24
CA GLU A 41 14.10 -7.70 -17.59
C GLU A 41 15.46 -8.38 -17.57
N GLU A 42 15.66 -9.40 -18.41
CA GLU A 42 16.95 -10.10 -18.59
C GLU A 42 17.69 -10.56 -17.31
N GLY A 43 16.96 -10.76 -16.22
CA GLY A 43 17.51 -11.19 -14.92
C GLY A 43 17.62 -10.08 -13.88
N ASP A 44 17.48 -8.81 -14.27
CA ASP A 44 17.41 -7.67 -13.36
C ASP A 44 15.97 -7.44 -12.87
N GLU A 45 15.83 -7.03 -11.61
CA GLU A 45 14.55 -6.66 -10.99
C GLU A 45 14.58 -5.22 -10.48
N LEU A 46 13.67 -4.39 -10.99
CA LEU A 46 13.32 -3.11 -10.36
C LEU A 46 12.06 -3.30 -9.51
N LYS A 47 12.18 -3.01 -8.20
CA LYS A 47 11.05 -3.03 -7.26
C LYS A 47 10.76 -1.62 -6.74
N VAL A 48 9.55 -1.14 -7.00
CA VAL A 48 9.02 0.10 -6.44
C VAL A 48 7.90 -0.23 -5.45
N LEU A 49 7.87 0.47 -4.32
CA LEU A 49 6.89 0.26 -3.27
C LEU A 49 6.29 1.60 -2.84
N GLU A 50 4.97 1.64 -2.73
CA GLU A 50 4.21 2.75 -2.18
C GLU A 50 3.26 2.25 -1.09
N ARG A 51 3.02 3.10 -0.08
CA ARG A 51 2.10 2.80 1.02
C ARG A 51 1.26 4.02 1.34
N GLY A 52 0.09 3.82 1.95
CA GLY A 52 -0.73 4.91 2.49
C GLY A 52 -2.13 4.46 2.87
N CYS A 53 -3.02 5.42 3.11
CA CYS A 53 -4.44 5.18 3.36
C CYS A 53 -5.20 4.77 2.08
N ALA A 54 -6.33 4.08 2.26
CA ALA A 54 -7.19 3.56 1.21
C ALA A 54 -8.67 3.52 1.65
N TYR A 55 -9.57 3.60 0.66
CA TYR A 55 -11.01 3.43 0.84
C TYR A 55 -11.40 1.94 0.97
N PRO A 56 -12.50 1.63 1.67
CA PRO A 56 -12.96 0.25 1.93
C PRO A 56 -13.29 -0.55 0.68
N GLU A 57 -13.62 0.14 -0.41
CA GLU A 57 -13.87 -0.45 -1.73
C GLU A 57 -12.65 -1.25 -2.25
N LYS A 58 -11.45 -0.94 -1.74
CA LYS A 58 -10.27 -1.80 -1.85
C LYS A 58 -10.34 -2.88 -0.78
N ASN A 59 -11.16 -3.90 -1.02
CA ASN A 59 -11.46 -4.97 -0.06
C ASN A 59 -10.60 -6.23 -0.23
N ASN A 60 -9.93 -6.40 -1.37
CA ASN A 60 -9.18 -7.61 -1.70
C ASN A 60 -7.75 -7.28 -2.14
N ASN A 61 -6.82 -8.19 -1.85
CA ASN A 61 -5.50 -8.18 -2.46
C ASN A 61 -5.65 -8.43 -3.97
N ARG A 62 -5.04 -7.57 -4.79
CA ARG A 62 -5.13 -7.66 -6.25
C ARG A 62 -3.73 -7.74 -6.84
N THR A 63 -3.58 -8.61 -7.82
CA THR A 63 -2.33 -8.73 -8.58
C THR A 63 -2.67 -8.68 -10.07
N MET A 64 -1.88 -7.93 -10.82
CA MET A 64 -1.92 -7.87 -12.27
C MET A 64 -0.51 -8.03 -12.79
N SER A 65 -0.32 -8.98 -13.71
CA SER A 65 0.96 -9.18 -14.39
C SER A 65 0.74 -9.16 -15.89
N TYR A 66 1.60 -8.47 -16.62
CA TYR A 66 1.58 -8.43 -18.06
C TYR A 66 3.00 -8.33 -18.62
N ARG A 67 3.14 -8.66 -19.89
CA ARG A 67 4.41 -8.56 -20.62
C ARG A 67 4.43 -7.31 -21.48
N SER A 68 5.57 -6.65 -21.51
CA SER A 68 5.84 -5.50 -22.38
C SER A 68 7.20 -5.72 -23.04
N GLY A 69 7.22 -6.27 -24.25
CA GLY A 69 8.46 -6.72 -24.90
C GLY A 69 9.16 -7.81 -24.10
N LEU A 70 10.41 -7.55 -23.68
CA LEU A 70 11.20 -8.45 -22.84
C LEU A 70 10.88 -8.30 -21.34
N GLN A 71 10.16 -7.25 -20.96
CA GLN A 71 9.84 -6.95 -19.57
C GLN A 71 8.63 -7.77 -19.09
N ILE A 72 8.71 -8.28 -17.86
CA ILE A 72 7.57 -8.78 -17.11
C ILE A 72 7.24 -7.77 -16.02
N ILE A 73 6.08 -7.12 -16.15
CA ILE A 73 5.62 -6.10 -15.21
C ILE A 73 4.54 -6.72 -14.32
N THR A 74 4.73 -6.65 -13.01
CA THR A 74 3.80 -7.14 -11.99
C THR A 74 3.43 -6.01 -11.03
N LEU A 75 2.15 -5.70 -10.94
CA LEU A 75 1.58 -4.83 -9.92
C LEU A 75 0.84 -5.68 -8.90
N THR A 76 1.15 -5.50 -7.63
CA THR A 76 0.44 -6.11 -6.50
C THR A 76 -0.02 -5.01 -5.56
N GLU A 77 -1.28 -5.02 -5.17
CA GLU A 77 -1.81 -4.17 -4.12
C GLU A 77 -2.40 -5.03 -3.01
N ALA A 78 -1.87 -4.88 -1.80
CA ALA A 78 -2.37 -5.52 -0.60
C ALA A 78 -3.02 -4.48 0.32
N VAL A 79 -4.09 -4.88 1.02
CA VAL A 79 -4.87 -4.01 1.91
C VAL A 79 -5.08 -4.65 3.28
N CYS A 80 -5.13 -3.82 4.31
CA CYS A 80 -5.36 -4.24 5.70
C CYS A 80 -6.09 -3.12 6.47
N GLY A 81 -6.67 -3.42 7.63
CA GLY A 81 -7.60 -2.49 8.34
C GLY A 81 -7.27 -2.22 9.81
N SER A 82 -6.07 -2.56 10.26
CA SER A 82 -5.60 -2.25 11.62
C SER A 82 -4.53 -1.17 11.60
N ASP A 83 -4.36 -0.49 12.75
CA ASP A 83 -3.40 0.60 12.87
C ASP A 83 -1.99 0.17 12.48
N LEU A 84 -1.35 0.93 11.59
CA LEU A 84 -0.01 0.69 11.03
C LEU A 84 0.22 -0.70 10.42
N CYS A 85 -0.84 -1.41 10.02
CA CYS A 85 -0.76 -2.78 9.49
C CYS A 85 0.07 -2.95 8.21
N ASN A 86 0.40 -1.86 7.52
CA ASN A 86 1.20 -1.86 6.30
C ASN A 86 2.69 -1.57 6.55
N GLN A 87 3.12 -1.49 7.81
CA GLN A 87 4.53 -1.42 8.18
C GLN A 87 5.27 -2.71 7.75
N PRO A 88 6.52 -2.62 7.25
CA PRO A 88 7.31 -3.83 6.96
C PRO A 88 7.57 -4.63 8.23
N ASP A 89 7.57 -5.95 8.10
CA ASP A 89 8.05 -6.86 9.14
C ASP A 89 9.53 -6.58 9.42
N SER A 90 9.91 -6.58 10.70
CA SER A 90 11.27 -6.32 11.20
C SER A 90 12.22 -7.49 11.00
#